data_AF-A0A498G3V2-F1
#
_entry.id   AF-A0A498G3V2-F1
#
_cell.length_a   1.000
_cell.length_b   1.000
_cell.length_c   1.000
_cell.angle_alpha   90.00
_cell.angle_beta   90.00
_cell.angle_gamma   90.00
#
_symmetry.space_group_name_H-M   'P 1'
#
loop_
_entity.id
_entity.type
_entity.pdbx_description
1 polymer ?
#
loop_
_entity_poly.entity_id
_entity_poly.type
_entity_poly.pdbx_seq_one_letter_code
_entity_poly.pdbx_strand_id
1 'polypeptide(L)'
;AGSLKETQLLMTIPGVSYYSALLVYAELGEIDRFDGHKEVLSYMGLNPTIRESGDSRIEGGISKRGSGRVRWILVQSAYSAVYTCKDAYLSTFFHRLNRRMNSKKAIVATARKLLVSMYYMLVREEVYDPPGVSA
;
A
#
# COMPACT_ATOMS: atom_id res chain seq x y z
N ALA A 1 -11.55 -2.19 23.92
CA ALA A 1 -10.93 -3.00 22.86
C ALA A 1 -9.46 -2.61 22.83
N GLY A 2 -8.56 -3.50 23.29
CA GLY A 2 -7.13 -3.21 23.36
C GLY A 2 -6.61 -2.93 21.95
N SER A 3 -5.97 -1.79 21.75
CA SER A 3 -5.31 -1.46 20.49
C SER A 3 -4.14 -2.42 20.29
N LEU A 4 -4.18 -3.20 19.23
CA LEU A 4 -3.08 -4.05 18.79
C LEU A 4 -1.85 -3.19 18.47
N LYS A 5 -0.65 -3.63 18.89
CA LYS A 5 0.62 -2.91 18.70
C LYS A 5 0.86 -2.61 17.22
N GLU A 6 0.53 -3.58 16.37
CA GLU A 6 0.64 -3.54 14.91
C GLU A 6 -0.25 -2.45 14.32
N THR A 7 -1.48 -2.33 14.81
CA THR A 7 -2.40 -1.27 14.39
C THR A 7 -1.87 0.11 14.79
N GLN A 8 -1.28 0.25 15.97
CA GLN A 8 -0.65 1.51 16.39
C GLN A 8 0.55 1.88 15.52
N LEU A 9 1.40 0.90 15.18
CA LEU A 9 2.51 1.12 14.25
C LEU A 9 2.01 1.62 12.90
N LEU A 10 1.00 0.98 12.31
CA LEU A 10 0.44 1.41 11.02
C LEU A 10 -0.21 2.79 11.08
N MET A 11 -0.78 3.19 12.22
CA MET A 11 -1.37 4.52 12.41
C MET A 11 -0.33 5.66 12.43
N THR A 12 0.96 5.35 12.57
CA THR A 12 2.02 6.36 12.45
C THR A 12 2.15 6.91 11.03
N ILE A 13 1.61 6.20 10.03
CA ILE A 13 1.56 6.66 8.65
C ILE A 13 0.48 7.75 8.52
N PRO A 14 0.83 8.97 8.06
CA PRO A 14 -0.17 10.01 7.83
C PRO A 14 -1.21 9.56 6.79
N GLY A 15 -2.49 9.65 7.14
CA GLY A 15 -3.62 9.22 6.29
C GLY A 15 -4.13 7.80 6.59
N VAL A 16 -3.52 7.08 7.54
CA VAL A 16 -3.99 5.78 8.02
C VAL A 16 -4.70 5.95 9.35
N SER A 17 -6.00 5.67 9.38
CA SER A 17 -6.82 5.67 10.61
C SER A 17 -6.82 4.31 11.28
N TYR A 18 -7.25 4.25 12.55
CA TYR A 18 -7.40 2.99 13.30
C TYR A 18 -8.17 1.92 12.53
N TYR A 19 -9.32 2.29 11.93
CA TYR A 19 -10.11 1.35 11.13
C TYR A 19 -9.35 0.85 9.90
N SER A 20 -8.59 1.73 9.25
CA SER A 20 -7.82 1.38 8.06
C SER A 20 -6.68 0.42 8.41
N ALA A 21 -5.94 0.73 9.47
CA ALA A 21 -4.88 -0.11 10.00
C ALA A 21 -5.41 -1.47 10.45
N LEU A 22 -6.51 -1.50 11.20
CA LEU A 22 -7.14 -2.73 11.69
C LEU A 22 -7.63 -3.61 10.53
N LEU A 23 -8.27 -3.03 9.52
CA LEU A 23 -8.75 -3.80 8.36
C LEU A 23 -7.59 -4.40 7.56
N VAL A 24 -6.52 -3.62 7.34
CA VAL A 24 -5.33 -4.11 6.62
C VAL A 24 -4.65 -5.21 7.42
N TYR A 25 -4.49 -5.04 8.73
CA TYR A 25 -3.87 -6.04 9.60
C TYR A 25 -4.70 -7.32 9.67
N ALA A 26 -6.02 -7.21 9.85
CA ALA A 26 -6.93 -8.36 9.89
C ALA A 26 -6.90 -9.19 8.60
N GLU A 27 -6.69 -8.55 7.46
CA GLU A 27 -6.62 -9.24 6.17
C GLU A 27 -5.23 -9.79 5.86
N LEU A 28 -4.15 -9.18 6.36
CA LEU A 28 -2.81 -9.77 6.27
C LEU A 28 -2.73 -11.04 7.12
N GLY A 29 -3.25 -10.98 8.35
CA GLY A 29 -3.05 -12.02 9.35
C GLY A 29 -1.59 -12.07 9.82
N GLU A 30 -1.09 -13.29 10.01
CA GLU A 30 0.33 -13.52 10.33
C GLU A 30 1.22 -13.02 9.18
N ILE A 31 2.27 -12.26 9.49
CA ILE A 31 3.10 -11.56 8.49
C ILE A 31 4.22 -12.46 7.94
N ASP A 32 4.67 -13.41 8.76
CA ASP A 32 5.72 -14.40 8.47
C ASP A 32 5.31 -15.44 7.41
N ARG A 33 4.01 -15.58 7.11
CA ARG A 33 3.50 -16.41 6.00
C ARG A 33 3.93 -15.94 4.61
N PHE A 34 4.46 -14.72 4.49
CA PHE A 34 4.82 -14.13 3.20
C PHE A 34 6.33 -14.00 3.08
N ASP A 35 6.91 -14.56 2.02
CA ASP A 35 8.35 -14.49 1.74
C ASP A 35 8.79 -13.08 1.30
N GLY A 36 7.83 -12.24 0.90
CA GLY A 36 8.10 -10.85 0.60
C GLY A 36 6.91 -10.03 0.10
N HIS A 37 7.16 -8.73 -0.05
CA HIS A 37 6.14 -7.74 -0.43
C HIS A 37 5.42 -8.03 -1.76
N LYS A 38 6.04 -8.75 -2.70
CA LYS A 38 5.41 -9.13 -3.98
C LYS A 38 4.24 -10.10 -3.75
N GLU A 39 4.39 -11.02 -2.82
CA GLU A 39 3.36 -11.98 -2.46
C GLU A 39 2.19 -11.28 -1.77
N VAL A 40 2.48 -10.35 -0.86
CA VAL A 40 1.49 -9.49 -0.20
C VAL A 40 0.68 -8.68 -1.22
N LEU A 41 1.36 -8.06 -2.19
CA LEU A 41 0.69 -7.32 -3.27
C LEU A 41 -0.21 -8.21 -4.12
N SER A 42 0.21 -9.45 -4.36
CA SER A 42 -0.58 -10.45 -5.09
C SER A 42 -1.81 -10.88 -4.29
N TYR A 43 -1.61 -11.17 -3.01
CA TYR A 43 -2.64 -11.58 -2.06
C TYR A 43 -3.72 -10.50 -1.91
N MET A 44 -3.32 -9.23 -1.79
CA MET A 44 -4.25 -8.08 -1.72
C MET A 44 -4.84 -7.68 -3.08
N GLY A 45 -4.40 -8.31 -4.18
CA GLY A 45 -4.89 -8.05 -5.54
C GLY A 45 -4.51 -6.69 -6.11
N LEU A 46 -3.40 -6.11 -5.64
CA LEU A 46 -2.83 -4.83 -6.09
C LEU A 46 -1.66 -5.00 -7.06
N ASN A 47 -1.25 -6.24 -7.37
CA ASN A 47 -0.29 -6.53 -8.43
C ASN A 47 -0.88 -6.30 -9.83
N PRO A 48 -0.07 -5.86 -10.81
CA PRO A 48 -0.51 -5.83 -12.21
C PRO A 48 -0.74 -7.26 -12.73
N THR A 49 -1.69 -7.40 -13.63
CA THR A 49 -1.91 -8.65 -14.37
C THR A 49 -0.85 -8.75 -15.44
N ILE A 50 -0.17 -9.89 -15.54
CA ILE A 50 0.79 -10.17 -16.60
C ILE A 50 0.13 -11.18 -17.54
N ARG A 51 0.10 -10.86 -18.84
CA ARG A 51 -0.25 -11.81 -19.91
C ARG A 51 1.00 -12.03 -20.73
N GLU A 52 1.48 -13.26 -20.74
CA GLU A 52 2.72 -13.64 -21.41
C GLU A 52 2.44 -14.82 -22.34
N SER A 53 2.85 -14.70 -23.60
CA SER A 53 2.71 -15.74 -24.62
C SER A 53 3.88 -15.68 -25.60
N GLY A 54 4.64 -16.77 -25.73
CA GLY A 54 5.87 -16.81 -26.53
C GLY A 54 6.83 -15.69 -26.10
N ASP A 55 7.25 -14.86 -27.05
CA ASP A 55 8.14 -13.69 -26.81
C ASP A 55 7.40 -12.41 -26.39
N SER A 56 6.07 -12.45 -26.22
CA SER A 56 5.27 -11.27 -25.87
C SER A 56 4.91 -11.26 -24.39
N ARG A 57 5.22 -10.14 -23.71
CA ARG A 57 4.85 -9.89 -22.31
C ARG A 57 4.11 -8.56 -22.20
N ILE A 58 2.84 -8.62 -21.79
CA ILE A 58 1.96 -7.46 -21.68
C ILE A 58 1.52 -7.29 -20.21
N GLU A 59 1.80 -6.12 -19.65
CA GLU A 59 1.32 -5.74 -18.31
C GLU A 59 -0.03 -5.00 -18.43
N GLY A 60 -1.06 -5.57 -17.81
CA GLY A 60 -2.42 -5.05 -17.79
C GLY A 60 -2.76 -4.29 -16.49
N GLY A 61 -4.06 -4.17 -16.21
CA GLY A 61 -4.56 -3.56 -14.97
C GLY A 61 -4.27 -4.41 -13.73
N ILE A 62 -4.63 -3.89 -12.55
CA ILE A 62 -4.51 -4.64 -11.30
C ILE A 62 -5.30 -5.95 -11.35
N SER A 63 -4.78 -7.02 -10.73
CA SER A 63 -5.35 -8.37 -10.79
C SER A 63 -6.73 -8.48 -10.14
N LYS A 64 -6.99 -7.68 -9.10
CA LYS A 64 -8.23 -7.69 -8.30
C LYS A 64 -8.56 -9.04 -7.64
N ARG A 65 -7.63 -10.01 -7.58
CA ARG A 65 -7.87 -11.35 -7.01
C ARG A 65 -8.09 -11.35 -5.49
N GLY A 66 -7.56 -10.36 -4.77
CA GLY A 66 -7.73 -10.22 -3.31
C GLY A 66 -9.03 -9.53 -2.87
N SER A 67 -9.11 -9.20 -1.59
CA SER A 67 -10.26 -8.49 -0.97
C SER A 67 -10.52 -7.12 -1.61
N GLY A 68 -11.76 -6.89 -2.06
CA GLY A 68 -12.20 -5.59 -2.55
C GLY A 68 -12.22 -4.51 -1.48
N ARG A 69 -12.47 -4.89 -0.22
CA ARG A 69 -12.53 -3.98 0.93
C ARG A 69 -11.14 -3.43 1.27
N VAL A 70 -10.12 -4.30 1.29
CA VAL A 70 -8.74 -3.89 1.53
C VAL A 70 -8.22 -2.98 0.41
N ARG A 71 -8.51 -3.32 -0.85
CA ARG A 71 -8.15 -2.43 -1.97
C ARG A 71 -8.79 -1.06 -1.84
N TRP A 72 -10.08 -1.02 -1.51
CA TRP A 72 -10.79 0.24 -1.32
C TRP A 72 -10.16 1.06 -0.19
N ILE A 73 -9.93 0.46 0.99
CA ILE A 73 -9.36 1.20 2.13
C ILE A 73 -7.95 1.70 1.84
N LEU A 74 -7.10 0.89 1.20
CA LEU A 74 -5.73 1.29 0.84
C LEU A 74 -5.72 2.47 -0.13
N VAL A 75 -6.66 2.49 -1.09
CA VAL A 75 -6.81 3.63 -2.00
C VAL A 75 -7.31 4.86 -1.25
N GLN A 76 -8.26 4.73 -0.32
CA GLN A 76 -8.72 5.85 0.50
C GLN A 76 -7.61 6.39 1.41
N SER A 77 -6.83 5.52 2.06
CA SER A 77 -5.67 5.92 2.86
C SER A 77 -4.61 6.61 2.00
N ALA A 78 -4.37 6.15 0.77
CA ALA A 78 -3.49 6.85 -0.16
C ALA A 78 -4.02 8.24 -0.54
N TYR A 79 -5.32 8.38 -0.78
CA TYR A 79 -5.94 9.70 -1.02
C TYR A 79 -5.75 10.63 0.19
N SER A 80 -6.03 10.15 1.39
CA SER A 80 -5.86 10.90 2.63
C SER A 80 -4.40 11.31 2.84
N ALA A 81 -3.45 10.38 2.65
CA ALA A 81 -2.03 10.64 2.77
C ALA A 81 -1.56 11.74 1.80
N VAL A 82 -2.01 11.70 0.54
CA VAL A 82 -1.58 12.65 -0.50
C VAL A 82 -2.25 14.02 -0.36
N TYR A 83 -3.57 14.06 -0.19
CA TYR A 83 -4.34 15.30 -0.32
C TYR A 83 -4.68 15.95 1.01
N THR A 84 -4.93 15.16 2.05
CA THR A 84 -5.35 15.65 3.37
C THR A 84 -4.16 15.87 4.28
N CYS A 85 -3.39 14.81 4.53
CA CYS A 85 -2.21 14.86 5.41
C CYS A 85 -0.98 15.43 4.71
N LYS A 86 -0.94 15.39 3.37
CA LYS A 86 0.17 15.87 2.54
C LYS A 86 1.52 15.27 2.96
N ASP A 87 1.52 13.96 3.18
CA ASP A 87 2.75 13.21 3.48
C ASP A 87 3.78 13.44 2.37
N ALA A 88 4.97 13.92 2.73
CA ALA A 88 5.95 14.36 1.74
C ALA A 88 6.40 13.22 0.81
N TYR A 89 6.56 12.01 1.35
CA TYR A 89 7.06 10.86 0.60
C TYR A 89 6.03 10.29 -0.38
N LEU A 90 4.81 10.06 0.08
CA LEU A 90 3.71 9.53 -0.72
C LEU A 90 3.20 10.58 -1.71
N SER A 91 3.11 11.84 -1.32
CA SER A 91 2.68 12.93 -2.21
C SER A 91 3.67 13.15 -3.33
N THR A 92 4.98 13.19 -3.03
CA THR A 92 6.03 13.32 -4.07
C THR A 92 5.99 12.15 -5.04
N PHE A 93 5.82 10.93 -4.53
CA PHE A 93 5.67 9.74 -5.36
C PHE A 93 4.45 9.84 -6.27
N PHE A 94 3.29 10.22 -5.72
CA PHE A 94 2.05 10.40 -6.46
C PHE A 94 2.21 11.45 -7.56
N HIS A 95 2.69 12.66 -7.23
CA HIS A 95 2.84 13.74 -8.20
C HIS A 95 3.81 13.38 -9.33
N ARG A 96 4.91 12.69 -9.02
CA ARG A 96 5.85 12.18 -10.02
C ARG A 96 5.17 11.24 -11.03
N LEU A 97 4.30 10.34 -10.55
CA LEU A 97 3.56 9.43 -11.42
C LEU A 97 2.44 10.17 -12.17
N ASN A 98 1.71 11.06 -11.51
CA ASN A 98 0.59 11.81 -12.08
C ASN A 98 1.02 12.68 -13.28
N ARG A 99 2.29 13.09 -13.35
CA ARG A 99 2.87 13.79 -14.51
C ARG A 99 3.02 12.90 -15.76
N ARG A 100 3.07 11.58 -15.60
CA ARG A 100 3.32 10.60 -16.66
C ARG A 100 2.12 9.72 -16.98
N MET A 101 1.16 9.61 -16.06
CA MET A 101 -0.01 8.73 -16.18
C MET A 101 -1.25 9.34 -15.54
N ASN A 102 -2.42 8.78 -15.88
CA ASN A 102 -3.70 9.16 -15.31
C ASN A 102 -3.69 9.12 -13.76
N SER A 103 -4.32 10.11 -13.12
CA SER A 103 -4.39 10.26 -11.66
C SER A 103 -4.94 9.02 -10.94
N LYS A 104 -5.92 8.33 -11.53
CA LYS A 104 -6.47 7.09 -10.97
C LYS A 104 -5.44 5.96 -10.96
N LYS A 105 -4.56 5.89 -11.97
CA LYS A 105 -3.46 4.92 -11.99
C LYS A 105 -2.37 5.31 -10.99
N ALA A 106 -2.05 6.61 -10.91
CA ALA A 106 -1.05 7.13 -9.98
C ALA A 106 -1.45 6.89 -8.50
N ILE A 107 -2.72 7.08 -8.13
CA ILE A 107 -3.17 6.83 -6.75
C ILE A 107 -3.16 5.35 -6.41
N VAL A 108 -3.54 4.46 -7.34
CA VAL A 108 -3.45 3.00 -7.14
C VAL A 108 -1.99 2.56 -6.98
N ALA A 109 -1.07 3.13 -7.77
CA ALA A 109 0.35 2.89 -7.59
C ALA A 109 0.88 3.41 -6.24
N THR A 110 0.32 4.51 -5.73
CA THR A 110 0.65 5.05 -4.40
C THR A 110 0.10 4.14 -3.30
N ALA A 111 -1.11 3.62 -3.44
CA ALA A 111 -1.68 2.62 -2.52
C ALA A 111 -0.84 1.32 -2.48
N ARG A 112 -0.29 0.89 -3.62
CA ARG A 112 0.69 -0.22 -3.66
C ARG A 112 1.92 0.10 -2.84
N LYS A 113 2.49 1.29 -3.01
CA LYS A 113 3.67 1.74 -2.26
C LYS A 113 3.39 1.86 -0.76
N LEU A 114 2.20 2.33 -0.39
CA LEU A 114 1.71 2.36 0.98
C LEU A 114 1.66 0.96 1.59
N LEU A 115 1.05 -0.02 0.91
CA LEU A 115 0.97 -1.40 1.39
C LEU A 115 2.36 -2.04 1.58
N VAL A 116 3.29 -1.78 0.66
CA VAL A 116 4.69 -2.25 0.81
C VAL A 116 5.35 -1.64 2.05
N SER A 117 5.08 -0.35 2.33
CA SER A 117 5.60 0.33 3.51
C SER A 117 5.01 -0.28 4.79
N MET A 118 3.69 -0.49 4.82
CA MET A 118 2.99 -1.16 5.92
C MET A 118 3.57 -2.55 6.20
N TYR A 119 3.81 -3.36 5.16
CA TYR A 119 4.40 -4.69 5.32
C TYR A 119 5.78 -4.63 5.98
N TYR A 120 6.68 -3.77 5.50
CA TYR A 120 8.02 -3.69 6.11
C TYR A 120 8.02 -3.08 7.51
N MET A 121 7.13 -2.13 7.80
CA MET A 121 6.94 -1.63 9.17
C MET A 121 6.51 -2.74 10.13
N LEU A 122 5.63 -3.62 9.68
CA LEU A 122 5.18 -4.76 10.46
C LEU A 122 6.27 -5.83 10.63
N VAL A 123 7.02 -6.14 9.57
CA VAL A 123 8.14 -7.11 9.62
C VAL A 123 9.26 -6.64 10.55
N ARG A 124 9.57 -5.34 10.53
CA ARG A 124 10.67 -4.76 11.31
C ARG A 124 10.23 -4.24 12.68
N GLU A 125 8.93 -4.19 12.93
CA GLU A 125 8.33 -3.50 14.07
C GLU A 125 8.76 -2.03 14.21
N GLU A 126 8.97 -1.36 13.08
CA GLU A 126 9.44 0.03 13.02
C GLU A 126 8.29 1.00 12.74
N VAL A 127 8.40 2.20 13.30
CA VAL A 127 7.48 3.31 13.00
C VAL A 127 7.70 3.82 11.57
N TYR A 128 6.72 4.55 11.05
CA TYR A 128 6.80 5.09 9.71
C TYR A 128 7.92 6.14 9.59
N ASP A 129 9.00 5.76 8.90
CA ASP A 129 10.12 6.65 8.58
C ASP A 129 10.53 6.51 7.10
N PRO A 130 9.92 7.29 6.19
CA PRO A 130 10.19 7.17 4.77
C PRO A 130 11.54 7.81 4.37
N PRO A 131 12.31 7.17 3.48
CA PRO A 131 13.61 7.69 3.05
C PRO A 131 13.45 9.03 2.31
N GLY A 132 14.15 10.06 2.78
CA GLY A 132 14.11 11.42 2.24
C GLY A 132 13.23 12.41 3.01
N VAL A 133 12.68 12.02 4.16
CA VAL A 133 12.00 12.91 5.13
C VAL A 133 12.78 12.97 6.45
N SER A 134 13.55 11.92 6.75
CA SER A 134 14.55 11.88 7.82
C SER A 134 15.75 12.74 7.43
N ALA A 135 16.22 13.56 8.38
CA ALA A 135 17.29 14.55 8.24
C ALA A 135 18.62 13.96 7.75
#